data_AF-A0AAV9K3I8-F1
#
_entry.id   AF-A0AAV9K3I8-F1
#
_cell.length_a   1.000
_cell.length_b   1.000
_cell.length_c   1.000
_cell.angle_alpha   90.00
_cell.angle_beta   90.00
_cell.angle_gamma   90.00
#
_symmetry.space_group_name_H-M   'P 1'
#
loop_
_entity.id
_entity.type
_entity.pdbx_description
1 polymer ?
#
loop_
_entity_poly.entity_id
_entity_poly.type
_entity_poly.pdbx_seq_one_letter_code
_entity_poly.pdbx_strand_id
1 'polypeptide(L)'
;MEVDTGNSCFIEKLPVERYTSTRETKKPPETNKSPAAFVNHAAIAWHENRRKWVGEVSSKSERMLKDPIISWSTTYEELLSTTDPFSERIPLTEMVDFLVDIWHDEGLFD
;
A
#
# COMPACT_ATOMS: atom_id res chain seq x y z
N MET A 1 -5.30 -29.10 -24.91
CA MET A 1 -6.16 -28.41 -25.87
C MET A 1 -7.39 -27.95 -25.09
N GLU A 2 -7.73 -26.68 -24.91
CA GLU A 2 -7.31 -25.44 -25.58
C GLU A 2 -7.46 -24.30 -24.57
N VAL A 3 -6.45 -23.44 -24.53
CA VAL A 3 -6.50 -22.11 -23.91
C VAL A 3 -7.36 -21.26 -24.81
N ASP A 4 -8.30 -20.49 -24.23
CA ASP A 4 -8.71 -19.27 -24.92
C ASP A 4 -8.74 -18.08 -23.97
N THR A 5 -7.81 -17.19 -24.26
CA THR A 5 -7.52 -15.92 -23.63
C THR A 5 -8.09 -14.88 -24.59
N GLY A 6 -9.10 -14.11 -24.17
CA GLY A 6 -9.74 -13.22 -25.13
C GLY A 6 -10.67 -12.15 -24.58
N ASN A 7 -10.38 -11.55 -23.41
CA ASN A 7 -11.04 -10.28 -23.08
C ASN A 7 -10.34 -9.13 -23.82
N SER A 8 -10.68 -8.97 -25.10
CA SER A 8 -10.35 -7.78 -25.89
C SER A 8 -11.37 -6.69 -25.58
N CYS A 9 -10.95 -5.69 -24.79
CA CYS A 9 -11.73 -4.48 -24.56
C CYS A 9 -11.63 -3.58 -25.80
N PHE A 10 -12.53 -3.77 -26.77
CA PHE A 10 -12.72 -2.83 -27.87
C PHE A 10 -13.27 -1.52 -27.30
N ILE A 11 -12.40 -0.54 -27.09
CA ILE A 11 -12.83 0.84 -26.89
C ILE A 11 -13.10 1.41 -28.28
N GLU A 12 -14.35 1.27 -28.75
CA GLU A 12 -14.87 2.11 -29.80
C GLU A 12 -14.85 3.57 -29.30
N LYS A 13 -13.93 4.35 -29.85
CA LYS A 13 -13.86 5.80 -29.64
C LYS A 13 -15.05 6.41 -30.38
N LEU A 14 -16.09 6.83 -29.66
CA LEU A 14 -17.17 7.61 -30.27
C LEU A 14 -16.74 9.08 -30.42
N PRO A 15 -17.05 9.74 -31.56
CA PRO A 15 -16.62 11.10 -31.84
C PRO A 15 -17.37 12.12 -30.99
N VAL A 16 -16.63 13.14 -30.53
CA VAL A 16 -17.17 14.38 -29.97
C VAL A 16 -17.78 15.20 -31.10
N GLU A 17 -19.11 15.24 -31.17
CA GLU A 17 -19.90 16.36 -31.73
C GLU A 17 -21.20 16.44 -30.91
N ARG A 18 -21.46 17.56 -30.20
CA ARG A 18 -22.55 18.57 -30.43
C ARG A 18 -23.84 17.95 -31.05
N TYR A 19 -25.09 18.31 -30.74
CA TYR A 19 -25.76 19.62 -30.82
C TYR A 19 -27.10 19.59 -30.03
N THR A 20 -27.40 20.71 -29.37
CA THR A 20 -28.71 21.37 -29.06
C THR A 20 -30.03 20.59 -28.90
N SER A 21 -30.64 20.82 -27.73
CA SER A 21 -32.06 21.11 -27.40
C SER A 21 -33.15 20.83 -28.45
N THR A 22 -34.11 19.97 -28.08
CA THR A 22 -35.52 20.11 -28.45
C THR A 22 -36.37 19.64 -27.28
N ARG A 23 -37.31 20.48 -26.84
CA ARG A 23 -38.21 20.25 -25.70
C ARG A 23 -39.40 19.42 -26.20
N GLU A 24 -39.64 18.27 -25.58
CA GLU A 24 -40.90 17.53 -25.71
C GLU A 24 -41.41 17.20 -24.31
N THR A 25 -42.52 17.85 -23.93
CA THR A 25 -43.21 17.67 -22.66
C THR A 25 -44.06 16.40 -22.73
N LYS A 26 -43.61 15.31 -22.10
CA LYS A 26 -44.49 14.17 -21.80
C LYS A 26 -44.31 13.72 -20.34
N LYS A 27 -45.38 13.92 -19.56
CA LYS A 27 -45.51 13.57 -18.14
C LYS A 27 -45.48 12.05 -17.98
N PRO A 28 -44.55 11.45 -17.21
CA PRO A 28 -44.61 10.03 -16.90
C PRO A 28 -45.53 9.78 -15.68
N PRO A 29 -46.16 8.60 -15.59
CA PRO A 29 -46.98 8.20 -14.46
C PRO A 29 -46.12 8.03 -13.20
N GLU A 30 -46.59 8.60 -12.10
CA GLU A 30 -45.95 8.46 -10.79
C GLU A 30 -46.03 7.01 -10.30
N THR A 31 -44.99 6.24 -10.57
CA THR A 31 -44.68 5.06 -9.79
C THR A 31 -43.70 5.47 -8.72
N ASN A 32 -44.25 5.82 -7.55
CA ASN A 32 -43.52 6.04 -6.31
C ASN A 32 -42.88 4.73 -5.84
N LYS A 33 -41.79 4.32 -6.51
CA LYS A 33 -40.81 3.39 -5.99
C LYS A 33 -39.54 4.20 -5.87
N SER A 34 -39.22 4.60 -4.64
CA SER A 34 -37.92 5.22 -4.35
C SER A 34 -36.83 4.43 -5.07
N PRO A 35 -35.98 5.06 -5.89
CA PRO A 35 -34.95 4.33 -6.61
C PRO A 35 -34.07 3.62 -5.58
N ALA A 36 -33.82 2.32 -5.82
CA ALA A 36 -32.92 1.56 -4.97
C ALA A 36 -31.58 2.30 -4.85
N ALA A 37 -31.05 2.40 -3.64
CA ALA A 37 -29.79 3.09 -3.40
C ALA A 37 -28.71 2.48 -4.31
N PHE A 38 -27.98 3.35 -5.02
CA PHE A 38 -26.88 2.91 -5.86
C PHE A 38 -25.79 2.28 -4.99
N VAL A 39 -25.39 1.05 -5.35
CA VAL A 39 -24.31 0.33 -4.66
C VAL A 39 -23.05 0.37 -5.52
N ASN A 40 -21.99 0.96 -4.99
CA ASN A 40 -20.68 0.96 -5.64
C ASN A 40 -19.91 -0.33 -5.33
N HIS A 41 -20.09 -1.33 -6.19
CA HIS A 41 -19.44 -2.64 -6.07
C HIS A 41 -17.91 -2.56 -6.10
N ALA A 42 -17.34 -1.61 -6.86
CA ALA A 42 -15.89 -1.43 -6.95
C ALA A 42 -15.30 -0.90 -5.63
N ALA A 43 -15.99 0.04 -4.97
CA ALA A 43 -15.57 0.54 -3.66
C ALA A 43 -15.59 -0.57 -2.61
N ILE A 44 -16.64 -1.41 -2.61
CA ILE A 44 -16.75 -2.54 -1.69
C ILE A 44 -15.58 -3.52 -1.90
N ALA A 45 -15.31 -3.91 -3.15
CA ALA A 45 -14.19 -4.80 -3.47
C ALA A 45 -12.83 -4.21 -3.05
N TRP A 46 -12.63 -2.90 -3.23
CA TRP A 46 -11.40 -2.24 -2.79
C TRP A 46 -11.23 -2.29 -1.26
N HIS A 47 -12.30 -2.01 -0.50
CA HIS A 47 -12.28 -2.08 0.96
C HIS A 47 -11.96 -3.50 1.46
N GLU A 48 -12.54 -4.52 0.83
CA GLU A 48 -12.26 -5.92 1.16
C GLU A 48 -10.81 -6.32 0.88
N ASN A 49 -10.27 -5.95 -0.29
CA ASN A 49 -8.88 -6.23 -0.66
C ASN A 49 -7.90 -5.51 0.26
N ARG A 50 -8.17 -4.25 0.61
CA ARG A 50 -7.33 -3.48 1.53
C ARG A 50 -7.28 -4.11 2.92
N ARG A 51 -8.42 -4.58 3.44
CA ARG A 51 -8.50 -5.27 4.73
C ARG A 51 -7.69 -6.57 4.74
N LYS A 52 -7.69 -7.32 3.63
CA LYS A 52 -6.85 -8.51 3.47
C LYS A 52 -5.35 -8.15 3.40
N TRP A 53 -4.99 -7.06 2.74
CA TRP A 53 -3.58 -6.67 2.53
C TRP A 53 -2.91 -6.09 3.77
N VAL A 54 -3.62 -5.29 4.55
CA VAL A 54 -3.10 -4.73 5.83
C VAL A 54 -2.95 -5.83 6.90
N GLY A 55 -3.59 -6.98 6.71
CA GLY A 55 -3.63 -8.07 7.68
C GLY A 55 -4.40 -7.70 8.95
N GLU A 56 -4.55 -8.65 9.87
CA GLU A 56 -4.93 -8.31 11.23
C GLU A 56 -3.74 -7.61 11.88
N VAL A 57 -3.90 -6.34 12.26
CA VAL A 57 -2.87 -5.59 13.01
C VAL A 57 -2.44 -6.34 14.28
N SER A 58 -3.30 -7.23 14.78
CA SER A 58 -3.07 -8.15 15.90
C SER A 58 -1.98 -9.20 15.65
N SER A 59 -1.65 -9.54 14.40
CA SER A 59 -0.58 -10.50 14.07
C SER A 59 0.76 -9.80 13.84
N LYS A 60 0.90 -8.52 14.21
CA LYS A 60 2.22 -7.99 14.54
C LYS A 60 2.64 -8.71 15.80
N SER A 61 3.24 -9.90 15.64
CA SER A 61 3.89 -10.62 16.73
C SER A 61 4.65 -9.56 17.52
N GLU A 62 4.25 -9.39 18.78
CA GLU A 62 5.00 -8.61 19.76
C GLU A 62 6.45 -9.00 19.54
N ARG A 63 7.24 -8.08 18.97
CA ARG A 63 8.61 -8.38 18.57
C ARG A 63 9.27 -8.71 19.90
N MET A 64 9.52 -10.00 20.13
CA MET A 64 10.17 -10.46 21.36
C MET A 64 11.41 -9.58 21.54
N LEU A 65 11.64 -9.09 22.76
CA LEU A 65 12.87 -8.39 23.09
C LEU A 65 14.01 -9.34 22.77
N LYS A 66 14.65 -9.10 21.63
CA LYS A 66 15.76 -9.88 21.11
C LYS A 66 17.02 -9.10 21.45
N ASP A 67 18.07 -9.83 21.79
CA ASP A 67 19.37 -9.20 22.00
C ASP A 67 19.78 -8.44 20.72
N PRO A 68 20.40 -7.26 20.85
CA PRO A 68 20.85 -6.49 19.70
C PRO A 68 21.81 -7.32 18.86
N ILE A 69 21.64 -7.26 17.54
CA ILE A 69 22.45 -7.99 16.56
C ILE A 69 23.81 -7.32 16.40
N ILE A 70 23.86 -5.99 16.45
CA ILE A 70 25.09 -5.21 16.53
C ILE A 70 25.52 -5.14 17.99
N SER A 71 26.76 -5.53 18.27
CA SER A 71 27.32 -5.37 19.60
C SER A 71 27.46 -3.88 19.93
N TRP A 72 27.16 -3.52 21.18
CA TRP A 72 27.40 -2.16 21.71
C TRP A 72 28.89 -1.75 21.65
N SER A 73 29.79 -2.72 21.52
CA SER A 73 31.23 -2.49 21.41
C SER A 73 31.74 -2.41 19.96
N THR A 74 30.86 -2.60 18.97
CA THR A 74 31.23 -2.57 17.57
C THR A 74 31.43 -1.13 17.10
N THR A 75 32.44 -0.89 16.28
CA THR A 75 32.67 0.44 15.67
C THR A 75 32.13 0.49 14.24
N TYR A 76 31.91 1.69 13.70
CA TYR A 76 31.48 1.86 12.30
C TYR A 76 32.44 1.21 11.31
N GLU A 77 33.74 1.43 11.50
CA GLU A 77 34.80 0.85 10.68
C GLU A 77 34.80 -0.68 10.74
N GLU A 78 34.51 -1.27 11.90
CA GLU A 78 34.41 -2.72 12.06
C GLU A 78 33.23 -3.32 11.28
N LEU A 79 32.08 -2.64 11.23
CA LEU A 79 30.96 -3.05 10.39
C LEU A 79 31.28 -2.97 8.89
N LEU A 80 32.01 -1.93 8.48
CA LEU A 80 32.40 -1.75 7.08
C LEU A 80 33.61 -2.60 6.67
N SER A 81 34.34 -3.17 7.63
CA SER A 81 35.51 -4.01 7.38
C SER A 81 35.15 -5.32 6.68
N THR A 82 33.90 -5.79 6.80
CA THR A 82 33.43 -7.03 6.19
C THR A 82 32.18 -6.77 5.36
N THR A 83 32.07 -7.43 4.21
CA THR A 83 30.83 -7.43 3.40
C THR A 83 29.92 -8.62 3.74
N ASP A 84 30.24 -9.34 4.81
CA ASP A 84 29.52 -10.53 5.21
C ASP A 84 28.15 -10.13 5.77
N PRO A 85 27.07 -10.84 5.38
CA PRO A 85 25.75 -10.54 5.89
C PRO A 85 25.65 -10.91 7.38
N PHE A 86 24.92 -10.11 8.14
CA PHE A 86 24.57 -10.44 9.52
C PHE A 86 23.79 -11.76 9.60
N SER A 87 23.99 -12.49 10.70
CA SER A 87 23.29 -13.77 10.93
C SER A 87 21.77 -13.61 10.96
N GLU A 88 21.28 -12.43 11.32
CA GLU A 88 19.87 -12.08 11.32
C GLU A 88 19.62 -10.68 10.74
N ARG A 89 18.37 -10.38 10.40
CA ARG A 89 17.99 -9.06 9.88
C ARG A 89 17.98 -8.04 11.00
N ILE A 90 18.74 -6.97 10.84
CA ILE A 90 18.80 -5.91 11.84
C ILE A 90 17.51 -5.05 11.82
N PRO A 91 16.80 -4.90 12.94
CA PRO A 91 15.73 -3.94 13.07
C PRO A 91 16.21 -2.53 12.76
N LEU A 92 15.42 -1.75 12.03
CA LEU A 92 15.78 -0.38 11.69
C LEU A 92 16.10 0.48 12.93
N THR A 93 15.37 0.28 14.02
CA THR A 93 15.58 0.99 15.29
C THR A 93 17.00 0.77 15.82
N GLU A 94 17.45 -0.48 15.85
CA GLU A 94 18.79 -0.82 16.34
C GLU A 94 19.89 -0.17 15.49
N MET A 95 19.70 -0.15 14.16
CA MET A 95 20.66 0.49 13.27
C MET A 95 20.70 2.01 13.42
N VAL A 96 19.56 2.63 13.74
CA VAL A 96 19.49 4.07 14.02
C VAL A 96 20.14 4.39 15.36
N ASP A 97 19.84 3.63 16.41
CA ASP A 97 20.41 3.82 17.75
C ASP A 97 21.94 3.74 17.69
N PHE A 98 22.48 2.70 17.04
CA PHE A 98 23.92 2.52 16.80
C PHE A 98 24.59 3.73 16.10
N LEU A 99 23.98 4.25 15.04
CA LEU A 99 24.53 5.39 14.30
C LEU A 99 24.52 6.68 15.11
N VAL A 100 23.47 6.89 15.93
CA VAL A 100 23.38 8.07 16.81
C VAL A 100 24.50 8.06 17.83
N ASP A 101 24.82 6.91 18.43
CA ASP A 101 25.92 6.78 19.39
C ASP A 101 27.27 7.15 18.76
N ILE A 102 27.55 6.62 17.56
CA ILE A 102 28.80 6.94 16.82
C ILE A 102 28.88 8.43 16.51
N TRP A 103 27.80 9.03 15.99
CA TRP A 103 27.83 10.44 15.62
C TRP A 103 27.99 11.37 16.82
N HIS A 104 27.43 10.99 17.97
CA HIS A 104 27.62 11.71 19.22
C HIS A 104 29.07 11.61 19.70
N ASP A 105 29.66 10.41 19.65
CA ASP A 105 31.05 10.18 20.05
C ASP A 105 32.06 10.89 19.12
N GLU A 106 31.73 11.03 17.82
CA GLU A 106 32.53 11.76 16.84
C GLU A 106 32.31 13.29 16.90
N GLY A 107 31.35 13.78 17.67
CA GLY A 107 31.04 15.22 17.77
C GLY A 107 30.48 15.82 16.47
N LEU A 108 29.82 15.02 15.63
CA LEU A 108 29.35 15.45 14.32
C LEU A 108 28.17 16.46 14.39
N PHE A 109 27.50 16.53 15.55
CA PHE A 109 26.28 17.30 15.78
C PHE A 109 26.36 18.26 16.99
N ASP A 110 27.57 18.65 17.41
CA ASP A 110 27.81 19.58 18.53
C ASP A 110 27.78 21.06 18.13
#